data_AF-A0AAV5VTI0-F1
#
_entry.id   AF-A0AAV5VTI0-F1
#
_cell.length_a   1.000
_cell.length_b   1.000
_cell.length_c   1.000
_cell.angle_alpha   90.00
_cell.angle_beta   90.00
_cell.angle_gamma   90.00
#
_symmetry.space_group_name_H-M   'P 1'
#
loop_
_entity.id
_entity.type
_entity.pdbx_description
1 polymer ?
#
loop_
_entity_poly.entity_id
_entity_poly.type
_entity_poly.pdbx_seq_one_letter_code
_entity_poly.pdbx_strand_id
1 'polypeptide(L)'
;LLSIVIYQAASQCMATENARCKTWVSNGFCGSSFYTTSQKQSYCGFSCGLCGNGGSSCSDQNANCAKWAGAGKCSVASISATICCSSCKTATTGAAGTITTTAAVTTTTAP
;
A
#
# COMPACT_ATOMS: atom_id res chain seq x y z
N LEU A 1 -7.00 -26.06 -31.31
CA LEU A 1 -6.38 -25.04 -30.44
C LEU A 1 -7.38 -24.70 -29.35
N LEU A 2 -7.35 -25.40 -28.20
CA LEU A 2 -8.22 -25.11 -27.07
C LEU A 2 -7.67 -23.88 -26.34
N SER A 3 -8.28 -22.73 -26.56
CA SER A 3 -7.95 -21.50 -25.84
C SER A 3 -8.60 -21.56 -24.46
N ILE A 4 -7.81 -21.93 -23.46
CA ILE A 4 -8.20 -21.85 -22.06
C ILE A 4 -8.25 -20.35 -21.73
N VAL A 5 -9.45 -19.77 -21.73
CA VAL A 5 -9.65 -18.39 -21.30
C VAL A 5 -9.50 -18.40 -19.79
N ILE A 6 -8.28 -18.13 -19.31
CA ILE A 6 -8.01 -18.02 -17.88
C ILE A 6 -8.70 -16.73 -17.42
N TYR A 7 -9.87 -16.87 -16.80
CA TYR A 7 -10.60 -15.81 -16.11
C TYR A 7 -9.80 -15.40 -14.86
N GLN A 8 -8.73 -14.63 -15.06
CA GLN A 8 -8.03 -14.00 -13.96
C GLN A 8 -8.85 -12.77 -13.56
N ALA A 9 -9.60 -12.89 -12.46
CA ALA A 9 -10.06 -11.77 -11.64
C ALA A 9 -8.86 -11.09 -10.92
N ALA A 10 -7.78 -10.84 -11.66
CA ALA A 10 -6.76 -9.91 -11.25
C ALA A 10 -7.30 -8.52 -11.59
N SER A 11 -7.32 -7.64 -10.60
CA SER A 11 -7.35 -6.19 -10.81
C SER A 11 -6.59 -5.85 -12.10
N GLN A 12 -7.23 -5.14 -13.04
CA GLN A 12 -6.74 -4.92 -14.42
C GLN A 12 -5.63 -3.86 -14.47
N CYS A 13 -4.76 -3.91 -13.47
CA CYS A 13 -3.61 -3.09 -13.33
C CYS A 13 -2.59 -3.53 -14.38
N MET A 14 -2.52 -2.78 -15.47
CA MET A 14 -1.46 -2.91 -16.45
C MET A 14 -0.13 -2.54 -15.79
N ALA A 15 0.97 -3.17 -16.20
CA ALA A 15 2.30 -2.82 -15.67
C ALA A 15 2.73 -1.37 -15.98
N THR A 16 2.10 -0.76 -16.98
CA THR A 16 2.34 0.62 -17.41
C THR A 16 1.00 1.32 -17.64
N GLU A 17 0.92 2.59 -17.25
CA GLU A 17 -0.29 3.41 -17.43
C GLU A 17 -0.29 4.15 -18.78
N ASN A 18 -1.46 4.70 -19.12
CA ASN A 18 -1.56 5.60 -20.25
C ASN A 18 -0.77 6.90 -20.01
N ALA A 19 -0.02 7.35 -21.01
CA ALA A 19 0.73 8.61 -20.92
C ALA A 19 -0.14 9.84 -20.62
N ARG A 20 -1.45 9.76 -20.86
CA ARG A 20 -2.43 10.83 -20.60
C ARG A 20 -3.00 10.82 -19.18
N CYS A 21 -2.61 9.89 -18.32
CA CYS A 21 -3.17 9.79 -16.97
C CYS A 21 -3.01 11.07 -16.16
N LYS A 22 -1.88 11.77 -16.28
CA LYS A 22 -1.68 13.07 -15.62
C LYS A 22 -2.80 14.06 -15.95
N THR A 23 -3.20 14.15 -17.22
CA THR A 23 -4.27 15.03 -17.68
C THR A 23 -5.64 14.48 -17.27
N TRP A 24 -5.89 13.18 -17.46
CA TRP A 24 -7.18 12.56 -17.21
C TRP A 24 -7.55 12.55 -15.72
N VAL A 25 -6.60 12.23 -14.84
CA VAL A 25 -6.79 12.30 -13.38
C VAL A 25 -7.14 13.72 -12.95
N SER A 26 -6.45 14.74 -13.50
CA SER A 26 -6.78 16.15 -13.23
C SER A 26 -8.16 16.57 -13.73
N ASN A 27 -8.71 15.90 -14.75
CA ASN A 27 -10.05 16.14 -15.28
C ASN A 27 -11.13 15.25 -14.61
N GLY A 28 -10.80 14.55 -13.52
CA GLY A 28 -11.77 13.76 -12.76
C GLY A 28 -12.01 12.34 -13.27
N PHE A 29 -11.14 11.81 -14.14
CA PHE A 29 -11.28 10.45 -14.70
C PHE A 29 -11.48 9.36 -13.63
N CYS A 30 -10.73 9.43 -12.52
CA CYS A 30 -10.80 8.44 -11.46
C CYS A 30 -12.16 8.43 -10.73
N GLY A 31 -12.82 9.60 -10.64
CA GLY A 31 -14.14 9.76 -10.02
C GLY A 31 -15.33 9.63 -10.99
N SER A 32 -15.08 9.62 -12.29
CA SER A 32 -16.13 9.60 -13.33
C SER A 32 -16.98 8.33 -13.27
N SER A 33 -18.31 8.46 -13.28
CA SER A 33 -19.25 7.34 -13.37
C SER A 33 -19.36 6.75 -14.78
N PHE A 34 -18.84 7.45 -15.80
CA PHE A 34 -18.84 7.00 -17.19
C PHE A 34 -17.85 5.85 -17.45
N TYR A 35 -16.84 5.69 -16.58
CA TYR A 35 -15.85 4.63 -16.68
C TYR A 35 -16.00 3.62 -15.55
N THR A 36 -15.94 2.34 -15.88
CA THR A 36 -15.94 1.27 -14.88
C THR A 36 -14.63 1.28 -14.10
N THR A 37 -14.63 0.73 -12.89
CA THR A 37 -13.40 0.55 -12.08
C THR A 37 -12.32 -0.22 -12.85
N SER A 38 -12.73 -1.18 -13.66
CA SER A 38 -11.84 -1.99 -14.51
C SER A 38 -11.17 -1.16 -15.62
N GLN A 39 -11.93 -0.28 -16.27
CA GLN A 39 -11.38 0.66 -17.26
C GLN A 39 -10.43 1.64 -16.60
N LYS A 40 -10.77 2.15 -15.41
CA LYS A 40 -9.91 3.04 -14.66
C LYS A 40 -8.60 2.36 -14.25
N GLN A 41 -8.65 1.09 -13.85
CA GLN A 41 -7.47 0.27 -13.56
C GLN A 41 -6.59 0.04 -14.79
N SER A 42 -7.20 -0.25 -15.95
CA SER A 42 -6.49 -0.50 -17.21
C SER A 42 -5.77 0.74 -17.75
N TYR A 43 -6.40 1.91 -17.62
CA TYR A 43 -5.85 3.15 -18.17
C TYR A 43 -4.92 3.86 -17.21
N CYS A 44 -5.38 4.10 -15.97
CA CYS A 44 -4.71 4.95 -15.00
C CYS A 44 -4.80 4.35 -13.59
N GLY A 45 -4.62 3.04 -13.48
CA GLY A 45 -4.78 2.33 -12.23
C GLY A 45 -3.91 2.84 -11.08
N PHE A 46 -2.61 3.05 -11.30
CA PHE A 46 -1.68 3.61 -10.30
C PHE A 46 -1.96 5.10 -10.04
N SER A 47 -2.15 5.90 -11.09
CA SER A 47 -2.47 7.33 -11.01
C SER A 47 -3.81 7.60 -10.30
N CYS A 48 -4.77 6.68 -10.43
CA CYS A 48 -6.04 6.73 -9.71
C CYS A 48 -5.99 6.05 -8.33
N GLY A 49 -4.85 5.48 -7.93
CA GLY A 49 -4.70 4.74 -6.68
C GLY A 49 -5.52 3.45 -6.60
N LEU A 50 -6.08 3.00 -7.73
CA LEU A 50 -6.86 1.75 -7.86
C LEU A 50 -5.95 0.52 -7.98
N CYS A 51 -4.69 0.76 -8.35
CA CYS A 51 -3.62 -0.22 -8.40
C CYS A 51 -2.58 0.21 -7.38
N GLY A 52 -2.54 -0.49 -6.24
CA GLY A 52 -1.40 -0.40 -5.35
C GLY A 52 -0.16 -0.94 -6.03
N ASN A 53 1.02 -0.54 -5.56
CA ASN A 53 2.31 -1.15 -5.89
C ASN A 53 2.42 -2.59 -5.32
N GLY A 54 1.40 -3.41 -5.56
CA GLY A 54 0.99 -4.57 -4.80
C GLY A 54 -0.54 -4.56 -4.71
N GLY A 55 -1.20 -5.33 -5.56
CA GLY A 55 -2.64 -5.29 -5.79
C GLY A 55 -3.48 -5.41 -4.51
N SER A 56 -4.62 -4.71 -4.50
CA SER A 56 -5.91 -4.95 -3.81
C SER A 56 -5.99 -5.50 -2.37
N SER A 57 -4.89 -5.75 -1.67
CA SER A 57 -4.85 -6.31 -0.32
C SER A 57 -3.54 -5.92 0.38
N CYS A 58 -3.24 -4.62 0.35
CA CYS A 58 -2.25 -4.04 1.25
C CYS A 58 -2.87 -3.96 2.66
N SER A 59 -2.82 -5.07 3.41
CA SER A 59 -3.08 -5.12 4.84
C SER A 59 -1.78 -5.31 5.61
N ASP A 60 -1.78 -4.92 6.87
CA ASP A 60 -0.74 -5.36 7.79
C ASP A 60 -0.87 -6.88 8.02
N GLN A 61 0.22 -7.60 7.80
CA GLN A 61 0.37 -9.04 8.00
C GLN A 61 0.94 -9.36 9.39
N ASN A 62 1.44 -8.35 10.11
CA ASN A 62 2.02 -8.51 11.44
C ASN A 62 1.35 -7.58 12.45
N ALA A 63 1.00 -8.11 13.63
CA ALA A 63 0.43 -7.33 14.72
C ALA A 63 1.36 -6.19 15.19
N ASN A 64 2.66 -6.27 14.92
CA ASN A 64 3.64 -5.24 15.26
C ASN A 64 3.71 -4.09 14.24
N CYS A 65 2.93 -4.12 13.16
CA CYS A 65 3.06 -3.12 12.09
C CYS A 65 2.86 -1.68 12.56
N ALA A 66 1.93 -1.42 13.46
CA ALA A 66 1.75 -0.10 14.07
C ALA A 66 3.00 0.35 14.85
N LYS A 67 3.61 -0.54 15.63
CA LYS A 67 4.86 -0.25 16.37
C LYS A 67 6.04 -0.03 15.43
N TRP A 68 6.15 -0.84 14.39
CA TRP A 68 7.24 -0.79 13.42
C TRP A 68 7.17 0.43 12.51
N ALA A 69 5.96 0.90 12.19
CA ALA A 69 5.75 2.14 11.48
C ALA A 69 6.27 3.35 12.27
N GLY A 70 5.95 3.44 13.57
CA GLY A 70 6.50 4.47 14.46
C GLY A 70 8.01 4.33 14.73
N ALA A 71 8.57 3.13 14.59
CA ALA A 71 9.99 2.84 14.80
C ALA A 71 10.86 2.96 13.53
N GLY A 72 10.33 3.51 12.44
CA GLY A 72 11.07 3.73 11.19
C GLY A 72 11.38 2.46 10.38
N LYS A 73 10.76 1.31 10.70
CA LYS A 73 10.98 0.07 9.95
C LYS A 73 10.39 0.11 8.54
N CYS A 74 9.55 1.09 8.25
CA CYS A 74 9.00 1.33 6.92
C CYS A 74 10.04 1.77 5.88
N SER A 75 11.27 2.09 6.29
CA SER A 75 12.38 2.26 5.35
C SER A 75 12.89 0.93 4.78
N VAL A 76 12.51 -0.21 5.38
CA VAL A 76 12.85 -1.54 4.88
C VAL A 76 11.79 -1.97 3.86
N ALA A 77 12.19 -2.14 2.60
CA ALA A 77 11.28 -2.48 1.50
C ALA A 77 10.39 -3.70 1.79
N SER A 78 10.94 -4.75 2.42
CA SER A 78 10.18 -5.95 2.81
C SER A 78 9.11 -5.66 3.87
N ILE A 79 9.43 -4.77 4.83
CA ILE A 79 8.49 -4.36 5.86
C ILE A 79 7.40 -3.49 5.22
N SER A 80 7.76 -2.50 4.41
CA SER A 80 6.81 -1.54 3.84
C SER A 80 5.95 -2.09 2.71
N ALA A 81 6.43 -3.04 1.91
CA ALA A 81 5.70 -3.57 0.76
C ALA A 81 4.94 -4.88 1.05
N THR A 82 5.44 -5.70 1.99
CA THR A 82 4.93 -7.08 2.16
C THR A 82 4.32 -7.32 3.53
N ILE A 83 4.89 -6.73 4.59
CA ILE A 83 4.51 -7.09 5.97
C ILE A 83 3.59 -6.04 6.61
N CYS A 84 3.88 -4.76 6.42
CA CYS A 84 3.24 -3.65 7.14
C CYS A 84 2.78 -2.56 6.17
N CYS A 85 2.20 -3.00 5.06
CA CYS A 85 1.90 -2.11 3.96
C CYS A 85 0.89 -1.02 4.34
N SER A 86 -0.13 -1.32 5.17
CA SER A 86 -1.09 -0.30 5.61
C SER A 86 -0.44 0.69 6.58
N SER A 87 0.22 0.17 7.62
CA SER A 87 0.89 0.99 8.64
C SER A 87 2.03 1.85 8.05
N CYS A 88 2.73 1.35 7.03
CA CYS A 88 3.83 2.06 6.39
C CYS A 88 3.41 3.07 5.33
N LYS A 89 2.22 2.92 4.73
CA LYS A 89 1.64 3.95 3.84
C LYS A 89 1.31 5.23 4.58
N THR A 90 0.90 5.13 5.85
CA THR A 90 0.59 6.29 6.70
C THR A 90 1.82 6.89 7.38
N ALA A 91 2.94 6.15 7.43
CA ALA A 91 4.17 6.58 8.08
C ALA A 91 4.96 7.65 7.29
N THR A 92 4.56 8.01 6.07
CA THR A 92 5.31 8.95 5.22
C THR A 92 5.20 10.41 5.66
N THR A 93 4.32 10.74 6.62
CA THR A 93 4.20 12.13 7.12
C THR A 93 4.10 12.13 8.63
N GLY A 94 5.25 12.09 9.33
CA GLY A 94 5.26 12.51 10.73
C GLY A 94 6.29 11.82 11.60
N ALA A 95 7.17 12.68 12.11
CA ALA A 95 7.95 12.52 13.33
C ALA A 95 9.16 11.58 13.26
N ALA A 96 10.32 12.21 13.05
CA ALA A 96 11.41 12.11 14.02
C ALA A 96 10.86 12.37 15.44
N GLY A 97 10.13 11.40 15.99
CA GLY A 97 9.57 11.41 17.33
C GLY A 97 10.48 10.57 18.19
N THR A 98 11.40 11.26 18.86
CA THR A 98 12.17 10.87 20.04
C THR A 98 11.96 9.42 20.49
N ILE A 99 13.00 8.60 20.29
CA ILE A 99 13.18 7.35 21.02
C ILE A 99 13.11 7.69 22.52
N THR A 100 11.95 7.46 23.13
CA THR A 100 11.90 7.34 24.58
C THR A 100 12.20 5.88 24.88
N THR A 101 13.49 5.64 25.14
CA THR A 101 13.97 4.41 25.76
C THR A 101 13.34 4.34 27.15
N THR A 102 12.15 3.74 27.27
CA THR A 102 11.65 3.32 28.58
C THR A 102 12.52 2.16 29.01
N ALA A 103 13.53 2.47 29.83
CA ALA A 103 14.32 1.49 30.56
C ALA A 103 13.36 0.53 31.28
N ALA A 104 13.43 -0.74 30.93
CA ALA A 104 12.78 -1.79 31.70
C ALA A 104 13.40 -1.78 33.10
N VAL A 105 12.66 -1.28 34.08
CA VAL A 105 13.01 -1.36 35.49
C VAL A 105 13.03 -2.84 35.86
N THR A 106 14.20 -3.33 36.21
CA THR A 106 14.42 -4.67 36.74
C THR A 106 13.86 -4.72 38.15
N THR A 107 12.78 -5.46 38.38
CA THR A 107 12.35 -5.86 39.72
C THR A 107 12.78 -7.30 39.97
N THR A 108 13.85 -7.45 40.73
CA THR A 108 14.30 -8.70 41.33
C THR A 108 13.44 -8.95 42.58
N THR A 109 12.70 -10.05 42.61
CA THR A 109 12.00 -10.53 43.81
C THR A 109 12.68 -11.81 44.27
N ALA A 110 13.30 -11.79 45.45
CA ALA A 110 13.86 -12.97 46.11
C ALA A 110 12.86 -13.51 47.15
N PRO A 111 12.76 -14.84 47.35
CA PRO A 111 12.06 -15.43 48.49
C PRO A 111 12.86 -15.35 49.80
#